data_AF-A0A962Q207-F1
#
_entry.id   AF-A0A962Q207-F1
#
_cell.length_a   1.000
_cell.length_b   1.000
_cell.length_c   1.000
_cell.angle_alpha   90.00
_cell.angle_beta   90.00
_cell.angle_gamma   90.00
#
_symmetry.space_group_name_H-M   'P 1'
#
loop_
_entity.id
_entity.type
_entity.pdbx_description
1 polymer ?
#
loop_
_entity_poly.entity_id
_entity_poly.type
_entity_poly.pdbx_seq_one_letter_code
_entity_poly.pdbx_strand_id
1 'polypeptide(L)'
;MATYTGMRVPWKRCSGSWVIRPKPAAGARLTPALLRQSSTHGRWEYDAVETLLKGKEIPMPDGHHFLDQYGTKRHDIRIRCWSRTERTSRGIYLGPPDWAAQIPDDEIEGDHAIDYDHREPPVFLGHYWLSGDPTRLETNVACLDYSVARMPKEGREHEPKGKLVAYRWNGEQVLSNDAFVAVERVESEKGPTD
;
A
#
# COMPACT_ATOMS: atom_id res chain seq x y z
N MET A 1 24.04 28.43 -7.48
CA MET A 1 22.62 28.35 -7.87
C MET A 1 22.52 27.44 -9.08
N ALA A 2 22.18 26.17 -8.88
CA ALA A 2 21.96 25.22 -9.96
C ALA A 2 20.50 24.78 -9.90
N THR A 3 19.71 25.24 -10.87
CA THR A 3 18.33 24.81 -11.08
C THR A 3 18.35 23.40 -11.66
N TYR A 4 17.99 22.40 -10.85
CA TYR A 4 17.80 21.04 -11.31
C TYR A 4 16.47 20.97 -12.09
N THR A 5 16.56 20.99 -13.41
CA THR A 5 15.46 20.65 -14.32
C THR A 5 15.24 19.13 -14.27
N GLY A 6 14.67 18.66 -13.17
CA GLY A 6 14.07 17.33 -13.12
C GLY A 6 12.89 17.31 -14.10
N MET A 7 12.85 16.31 -14.97
CA MET A 7 11.71 15.99 -15.81
C MET A 7 10.46 15.91 -14.95
N ARG A 8 9.72 17.02 -14.87
CA ARG A 8 8.30 16.98 -14.54
C ARG A 8 7.66 16.21 -15.68
N VAL A 9 7.33 14.94 -15.48
CA VAL A 9 6.20 14.39 -16.20
C VAL A 9 5.03 15.26 -15.73
N PRO A 10 4.53 16.19 -16.57
CA PRO A 10 3.44 17.03 -16.14
C PRO A 10 2.27 16.08 -16.02
N TRP A 11 1.85 15.78 -14.80
CA TRP A 11 0.58 15.14 -14.49
C TRP A 11 -0.51 16.01 -15.13
N LYS A 12 -0.82 15.74 -16.41
CA LYS A 12 -1.82 16.49 -17.14
C LYS A 12 -3.15 16.12 -16.51
N ARG A 13 -3.67 17.07 -15.73
CA ARG A 13 -5.04 17.15 -15.27
C ARG A 13 -5.98 16.99 -16.48
N CYS A 14 -6.41 15.76 -16.76
CA CYS A 14 -7.57 15.48 -17.58
C CYS A 14 -8.73 15.17 -16.64
N SER A 15 -9.68 16.12 -16.55
CA SER A 15 -11.04 15.95 -16.02
C SER A 15 -11.23 15.40 -14.58
N GLY A 16 -10.51 15.96 -13.60
CA GLY A 16 -11.10 16.20 -12.27
C GLY A 16 -11.43 15.01 -11.35
N SER A 17 -10.93 13.80 -11.60
CA SER A 17 -11.01 12.69 -10.62
C SER A 17 -9.90 11.68 -10.87
N TRP A 18 -9.14 11.31 -9.83
CA TRP A 18 -8.11 10.26 -9.86
C TRP A 18 -8.72 8.86 -9.79
N VAL A 19 -9.59 8.56 -10.74
CA VAL A 19 -10.18 7.23 -10.83
C VAL A 19 -9.61 6.56 -12.06
N ILE A 20 -8.94 5.42 -11.86
CA ILE A 20 -8.84 4.40 -12.91
C ILE A 20 -10.27 3.91 -13.13
N ARG A 21 -11.10 4.70 -13.85
CA ARG A 21 -12.33 4.22 -14.47
C ARG A 21 -11.89 3.72 -15.82
N PRO A 22 -11.62 2.42 -16.01
CA PRO A 22 -11.69 1.88 -17.35
C PRO A 22 -13.10 2.21 -17.84
N LYS A 23 -13.24 3.10 -18.83
CA LYS A 23 -14.52 3.37 -19.47
C LYS A 23 -15.09 2.01 -19.89
N PRO A 24 -16.19 1.52 -19.30
CA PRO A 24 -16.62 0.17 -19.54
C PRO A 24 -17.40 0.16 -20.85
N ALA A 25 -16.69 -0.09 -21.95
CA ALA A 25 -17.31 -0.65 -23.15
C ALA A 25 -17.06 -2.17 -23.26
N ALA A 26 -16.14 -2.74 -22.46
CA ALA A 26 -15.76 -4.16 -22.52
C ALA A 26 -15.27 -4.77 -21.18
N GLY A 27 -15.66 -4.18 -20.04
CA GLY A 27 -15.24 -4.64 -18.71
C GLY A 27 -13.85 -4.16 -18.27
N ALA A 28 -13.71 -3.91 -16.97
CA ALA A 28 -12.48 -3.48 -16.31
C ALA A 28 -11.51 -4.66 -16.13
N ARG A 29 -10.92 -5.18 -17.20
CA ARG A 29 -10.06 -6.38 -17.15
C ARG A 29 -8.62 -6.08 -17.54
N LEU A 30 -7.69 -6.71 -16.84
CA LEU A 30 -6.28 -6.75 -17.22
C LEU A 30 -6.10 -7.66 -18.44
N THR A 31 -6.06 -7.09 -19.63
CA THR A 31 -5.87 -7.85 -20.87
C THR A 31 -4.41 -8.27 -21.04
N PRO A 32 -4.09 -9.34 -21.80
CA PRO A 32 -2.70 -9.69 -22.10
C PRO A 32 -1.90 -8.56 -22.76
N ALA A 33 -2.55 -7.71 -23.57
CA ALA A 33 -1.91 -6.55 -24.18
C ALA A 33 -1.59 -5.48 -23.13
N LEU A 34 -2.53 -5.16 -22.24
CA LEU A 34 -2.33 -4.22 -21.14
C LEU A 34 -1.22 -4.72 -20.20
N LEU A 35 -1.24 -6.02 -19.85
CA LEU A 35 -0.21 -6.64 -19.02
C LEU A 35 1.19 -6.48 -19.63
N ARG A 36 1.35 -6.76 -20.93
CA ARG A 36 2.64 -6.55 -21.63
C ARG A 36 3.07 -5.08 -21.64
N GLN A 37 2.14 -4.17 -21.87
CA GLN A 37 2.44 -2.72 -21.88
C GLN A 37 2.85 -2.22 -20.49
N SER A 38 2.23 -2.77 -19.44
CA SER A 38 2.54 -2.45 -18.05
C SER A 38 3.91 -2.95 -17.59
N SER A 39 4.65 -3.70 -18.41
CA SER A 39 6.03 -4.12 -18.11
C SER A 39 7.08 -3.10 -18.53
N THR A 40 6.69 -2.00 -19.20
CA THR A 40 7.62 -0.96 -19.66
C THR A 40 7.55 0.26 -18.75
N HIS A 41 8.63 0.51 -18.00
CA HIS A 41 8.74 1.67 -17.11
C HIS A 41 8.54 3.01 -17.87
N GLY A 42 7.96 4.00 -17.20
CA GLY A 42 7.67 5.33 -17.77
C GLY A 42 6.43 5.38 -18.65
N ARG A 43 5.68 4.27 -18.75
CA ARG A 43 4.36 4.23 -19.38
C ARG A 43 3.26 4.36 -18.34
N TRP A 44 2.15 4.98 -18.73
CA TRP A 44 0.99 5.11 -17.85
C TRP A 44 0.41 3.74 -17.45
N GLU A 45 0.50 2.72 -18.31
CA GLU A 45 0.06 1.36 -17.99
C GLU A 45 0.88 0.75 -16.85
N TYR A 46 2.18 1.03 -16.81
CA TYR A 46 3.08 0.62 -15.73
C TYR A 46 2.64 1.30 -14.43
N ASP A 47 2.54 2.63 -14.42
CA ASP A 47 2.15 3.40 -13.24
C ASP A 47 0.76 3.00 -12.71
N ALA A 48 -0.19 2.74 -13.61
CA ALA A 48 -1.54 2.32 -13.26
C ALA A 48 -1.57 0.92 -12.63
N VAL A 49 -0.84 -0.05 -13.18
CA VAL A 49 -0.77 -1.42 -12.63
C VAL A 49 0.00 -1.44 -11.32
N GLU A 50 1.12 -0.71 -11.22
CA GLU A 50 1.89 -0.56 -9.98
C GLU A 50 1.03 0.06 -8.88
N THR A 51 0.33 1.17 -9.16
CA THR A 51 -0.57 1.81 -8.19
C THR A 51 -1.71 0.87 -7.77
N LEU A 52 -2.34 0.17 -8.72
CA LEU A 52 -3.48 -0.70 -8.44
C LEU A 52 -3.10 -1.94 -7.63
N LEU A 53 -1.96 -2.56 -7.93
CA LEU A 53 -1.56 -3.82 -7.31
C LEU A 53 -0.68 -3.64 -6.07
N LYS A 54 0.09 -2.55 -6.01
CA LYS A 54 1.05 -2.33 -4.92
C LYS A 54 0.65 -1.18 -3.99
N GLY A 55 -0.32 -0.37 -4.39
CA GLY A 55 -0.67 0.86 -3.69
C GLY A 55 0.06 2.07 -4.25
N LYS A 56 -0.42 3.25 -3.87
CA LYS A 56 0.18 4.51 -4.29
C LYS A 56 1.48 4.76 -3.53
N GLU A 57 2.52 5.08 -4.28
CA GLU A 57 3.80 5.56 -3.76
C GLU A 57 3.96 7.03 -4.17
N ILE A 58 4.56 7.83 -3.30
CA ILE A 58 4.86 9.24 -3.56
C ILE A 58 6.34 9.51 -3.25
N PRO A 59 6.98 10.45 -3.96
CA PRO A 59 8.34 10.85 -3.63
C PRO A 59 8.36 11.49 -2.24
N MET A 60 9.45 11.29 -1.51
CA MET A 60 9.67 12.01 -0.26
C MET A 60 9.91 13.51 -0.51
N PRO A 61 9.56 14.37 0.48
CA PRO A 61 9.90 15.79 0.45
C PRO A 61 11.41 16.01 0.21
N ASP A 62 11.77 17.12 -0.43
CA ASP A 62 13.14 17.63 -0.59
C ASP A 62 14.22 16.63 -1.05
N GLY A 63 13.83 15.55 -1.74
CA GLY A 63 14.76 14.52 -2.21
C GLY A 63 15.35 13.66 -1.09
N HIS A 64 14.68 13.61 0.07
CA HIS A 64 15.02 12.71 1.16
C HIS A 64 15.05 11.24 0.71
N HIS A 65 15.76 10.42 1.47
CA HIS A 65 15.78 8.97 1.29
C HIS A 65 15.85 8.26 2.63
N PHE A 66 15.37 7.01 2.67
CA PHE A 66 15.59 6.10 3.79
C PHE A 66 16.26 4.82 3.30
N LEU A 67 16.86 4.06 4.21
CA LEU A 67 17.41 2.74 3.91
C LEU A 67 16.41 1.66 4.33
N ASP A 68 16.10 0.75 3.40
CA ASP A 68 15.34 -0.44 3.73
C ASP A 68 16.18 -1.48 4.50
N GLN A 69 15.56 -2.59 4.87
CA GLN A 69 16.22 -3.67 5.62
C GLN A 69 17.42 -4.31 4.89
N TYR A 70 17.59 -4.06 3.58
CA TYR A 70 18.70 -4.55 2.77
C TYR A 70 19.74 -3.44 2.49
N GLY A 71 19.59 -2.25 3.08
CA GLY A 71 20.45 -1.11 2.82
C GLY A 71 20.19 -0.44 1.47
N THR A 72 19.05 -0.71 0.82
CA THR A 72 18.70 -0.05 -0.43
C THR A 72 18.14 1.34 -0.14
N LYS A 73 18.67 2.36 -0.83
CA LYS A 73 18.11 3.72 -0.78
C LYS A 73 16.75 3.76 -1.45
N ARG A 74 15.75 4.19 -0.70
CA ARG A 74 14.39 4.42 -1.18
C ARG A 74 14.12 5.91 -1.18
N HIS A 75 13.61 6.43 -2.30
CA HIS A 75 13.25 7.84 -2.48
C HIS A 75 11.74 8.07 -2.40
N ASP A 76 10.97 6.99 -2.53
CA ASP A 76 9.53 6.99 -2.53
C ASP A 76 9.02 6.24 -1.31
N ILE A 77 7.89 6.71 -0.79
CA ILE A 77 7.18 6.09 0.31
C ILE A 77 5.83 5.61 -0.17
N ARG A 78 5.46 4.40 0.23
CA ARG A 78 4.09 3.95 0.10
C ARG A 78 3.22 4.65 1.13
N ILE A 79 2.02 5.02 0.71
CA ILE A 79 1.10 5.78 1.53
C ILE A 79 -0.21 5.05 1.76
N ARG A 80 -0.83 5.35 2.90
CA ARG A 80 -2.22 5.04 3.22
C ARG A 80 -3.11 5.86 2.30
N CYS A 81 -3.26 5.44 1.06
CA CYS A 81 -3.99 6.18 0.03
C CYS A 81 -5.49 6.35 0.32
N TRP A 82 -6.02 5.64 1.32
CA TRP A 82 -7.37 5.84 1.88
C TRP A 82 -7.45 6.90 2.98
N SER A 83 -6.31 7.28 3.60
CA SER A 83 -6.32 8.19 4.75
C SER A 83 -6.73 9.60 4.34
N ARG A 84 -7.76 10.13 5.01
CA ARG A 84 -8.30 11.47 4.73
C ARG A 84 -7.95 12.49 5.80
N THR A 85 -7.42 12.08 6.95
CA THR A 85 -7.14 12.98 8.09
C THR A 85 -5.66 13.33 8.20
N GLU A 86 -4.78 12.39 7.88
CA GLU A 86 -3.33 12.58 7.95
C GLU A 86 -2.85 13.49 6.80
N ARG A 87 -1.90 14.37 7.10
CA ARG A 87 -1.37 15.37 6.15
C ARG A 87 0.15 15.44 6.10
N THR A 88 0.83 14.66 6.92
CA THR A 88 2.29 14.60 6.95
C THR A 88 2.82 13.34 6.27
N SER A 89 4.03 13.40 5.73
CA SER A 89 4.68 12.27 5.04
C SER A 89 4.85 11.05 5.93
N ARG A 90 5.20 11.25 7.21
CA ARG A 90 5.20 10.17 8.21
C ARG A 90 3.79 9.70 8.60
N GLY A 91 2.83 10.61 8.74
CA GLY A 91 1.46 10.26 9.16
C GLY A 91 0.72 9.36 8.16
N ILE A 92 0.91 9.63 6.86
CA ILE A 92 0.33 8.78 5.80
C ILE A 92 1.23 7.61 5.41
N TYR A 93 2.42 7.47 5.98
CA TYR A 93 3.34 6.39 5.63
C TYR A 93 2.73 5.02 5.91
N LEU A 94 2.95 4.10 4.97
CA LEU A 94 2.60 2.71 5.10
C LEU A 94 3.83 1.83 4.90
N GLY A 95 4.30 1.25 5.99
CA GLY A 95 5.37 0.26 6.01
C GLY A 95 5.91 0.04 7.42
N PRO A 96 7.08 -0.60 7.56
CA PRO A 96 7.69 -0.92 8.85
C PRO A 96 7.91 0.32 9.74
N PRO A 97 7.58 0.27 11.04
CA PRO A 97 7.78 1.40 11.96
C PRO A 97 9.22 1.92 12.00
N ASP A 98 10.22 1.04 11.90
CA ASP A 98 11.64 1.42 11.91
C ASP A 98 12.03 2.32 10.73
N TRP A 99 11.33 2.20 9.61
CA TRP A 99 11.57 3.05 8.43
C TRP A 99 10.86 4.38 8.59
N ALA A 100 9.70 4.40 9.24
CA ALA A 100 8.95 5.62 9.54
C ALA A 100 9.77 6.65 10.34
N ALA A 101 10.66 6.17 11.23
CA ALA A 101 11.57 7.02 12.00
C ALA A 101 12.60 7.78 11.13
N GLN A 102 12.88 7.30 9.92
CA GLN A 102 13.77 7.95 8.95
C GLN A 102 13.03 8.92 8.02
N ILE A 103 11.69 8.89 8.02
CA ILE A 103 10.86 9.73 7.16
C ILE A 103 10.61 11.07 7.89
N PRO A 104 10.80 12.22 7.21
CA PRO A 104 10.41 13.52 7.73
C PRO A 104 8.93 13.58 8.13
N ASP A 105 8.53 14.54 8.95
CA ASP A 105 7.11 14.72 9.35
C ASP A 105 6.51 15.96 8.70
N ASP A 106 6.93 16.23 7.47
CA ASP A 106 6.58 17.46 6.78
C ASP A 106 5.18 17.34 6.17
N GLU A 107 4.47 18.46 6.10
CA GLU A 107 3.23 18.55 5.33
C GLU A 107 3.49 18.18 3.87
N ILE A 108 2.59 17.39 3.31
CA ILE A 108 2.70 16.98 1.92
C ILE A 108 1.83 17.87 1.05
N GLU A 109 2.41 18.40 -0.03
CA GLU A 109 1.71 19.26 -0.98
C GLU A 109 0.91 18.45 -2.01
N GLY A 110 -0.41 18.57 -1.96
CA GLY A 110 -1.33 18.06 -2.98
C GLY A 110 -2.32 17.01 -2.48
N ASP A 111 -3.10 16.45 -3.42
CA ASP A 111 -4.06 15.39 -3.12
C ASP A 111 -3.40 14.02 -3.37
N HIS A 112 -2.81 13.47 -2.31
CA HIS A 112 -2.14 12.18 -2.35
C HIS A 112 -3.10 11.02 -2.13
N ALA A 113 -4.27 11.29 -1.54
CA ALA A 113 -5.31 10.28 -1.35
C ALA A 113 -5.90 9.85 -2.70
N ILE A 114 -6.37 8.61 -2.76
CA ILE A 114 -7.28 8.18 -3.80
C ILE A 114 -8.67 8.57 -3.33
N ASP A 115 -9.41 9.30 -4.16
CA ASP A 115 -10.79 9.69 -3.83
C ASP A 115 -11.70 8.45 -3.92
N TYR A 116 -11.87 7.80 -2.77
CA TYR A 116 -12.76 6.66 -2.56
C TYR A 116 -13.73 7.01 -1.43
N ASP A 117 -15.00 7.18 -1.78
CA ASP A 117 -16.00 7.62 -0.80
C ASP A 117 -16.42 6.49 0.15
N HIS A 118 -16.75 6.84 1.39
CA HIS A 118 -17.26 5.91 2.39
C HIS A 118 -18.54 5.17 1.99
N ARG A 119 -19.27 5.67 0.97
CA ARG A 119 -20.47 5.04 0.39
C ARG A 119 -20.16 4.13 -0.80
N GLU A 120 -18.93 4.14 -1.31
CA GLU A 120 -18.50 3.20 -2.36
C GLU A 120 -18.35 1.79 -1.78
N PRO A 121 -18.42 0.72 -2.61
CA PRO A 121 -18.38 -0.66 -2.13
C PRO A 121 -17.20 -0.97 -1.18
N PRO A 122 -17.31 -1.95 -0.28
CA PRO A 122 -16.16 -2.33 0.54
C PRO A 122 -14.97 -2.81 -0.30
N VAL A 123 -13.76 -2.37 0.08
CA VAL A 123 -12.51 -2.75 -0.59
C VAL A 123 -11.64 -3.54 0.36
N PHE A 124 -11.17 -4.70 -0.13
CA PHE A 124 -10.22 -5.56 0.55
C PHE A 124 -8.87 -5.49 -0.16
N LEU A 125 -7.84 -5.10 0.59
CA LEU A 125 -6.48 -4.91 0.12
C LEU A 125 -5.58 -6.05 0.59
N GLY A 126 -4.51 -6.28 -0.16
CA GLY A 126 -3.38 -7.12 0.23
C GLY A 126 -2.07 -6.47 -0.20
N HIS A 127 -0.94 -7.18 -0.14
CA HIS A 127 0.41 -6.70 -0.50
C HIS A 127 1.01 -5.65 0.46
N TYR A 128 0.34 -5.39 1.58
CA TYR A 128 0.65 -4.28 2.48
C TYR A 128 1.36 -4.73 3.76
N TRP A 129 1.48 -6.05 3.96
CA TRP A 129 2.32 -6.67 4.96
C TRP A 129 2.13 -6.11 6.38
N LEU A 130 0.88 -5.99 6.80
CA LEU A 130 0.54 -5.47 8.12
C LEU A 130 0.95 -6.43 9.24
N SER A 131 0.99 -5.91 10.46
CA SER A 131 1.26 -6.65 11.69
C SER A 131 0.23 -6.28 12.77
N GLY A 132 0.22 -7.02 13.87
CA GLY A 132 -0.71 -6.79 14.99
C GLY A 132 -2.06 -7.48 14.78
N ASP A 133 -3.11 -6.90 15.37
CA ASP A 133 -4.47 -7.43 15.31
C ASP A 133 -5.24 -6.87 14.12
N PRO A 134 -5.97 -7.71 13.36
CA PRO A 134 -6.72 -7.24 12.23
C PRO A 134 -7.81 -6.24 12.61
N THR A 135 -7.73 -5.07 11.98
CA THR A 135 -8.72 -3.99 12.13
C THR A 135 -9.00 -3.36 10.78
N ARG A 136 -10.19 -2.78 10.63
CA ARG A 136 -10.54 -1.99 9.44
C ARG A 136 -9.63 -0.76 9.35
N LEU A 137 -9.27 -0.39 8.13
CA LEU A 137 -8.44 0.78 7.83
C LEU A 137 -9.27 2.05 7.70
N GLU A 138 -10.50 1.91 7.17
CA GLU A 138 -11.55 2.93 7.10
C GLU A 138 -12.92 2.23 7.24
N THR A 139 -14.01 3.00 7.20
CA THR A 139 -15.39 2.45 7.29
C THR A 139 -15.67 1.35 6.26
N ASN A 140 -15.11 1.45 5.05
CA ASN A 140 -15.32 0.52 3.93
C ASN A 140 -13.99 -0.01 3.35
N VAL A 141 -12.87 0.08 4.08
CA VAL A 141 -11.56 -0.41 3.63
C VAL A 141 -10.94 -1.33 4.68
N ALA A 142 -10.50 -2.51 4.26
CA ALA A 142 -9.74 -3.44 5.09
C ALA A 142 -8.54 -3.99 4.32
N CYS A 143 -7.44 -4.26 5.03
CA CYS A 143 -6.35 -5.08 4.50
C CYS A 143 -6.45 -6.47 5.13
N LEU A 144 -6.15 -7.52 4.35
CA LEU A 144 -6.13 -8.91 4.81
C LEU A 144 -4.72 -9.51 4.79
N ASP A 145 -3.72 -8.75 4.34
CA ASP A 145 -2.33 -9.20 4.31
C ASP A 145 -1.60 -8.84 5.59
N TYR A 146 -1.63 -9.76 6.57
CA TYR A 146 -0.89 -9.68 7.84
C TYR A 146 0.38 -10.54 7.83
N SER A 147 0.96 -10.74 6.64
CA SER A 147 2.22 -11.44 6.39
C SER A 147 2.36 -12.79 7.09
N VAL A 148 1.47 -13.76 6.84
CA VAL A 148 1.62 -15.14 7.36
C VAL A 148 3.00 -15.77 7.03
N ALA A 149 3.65 -15.33 5.94
CA ALA A 149 4.98 -15.77 5.54
C ALA A 149 6.14 -15.09 6.29
N ARG A 150 5.87 -14.11 7.17
CA ARG A 150 6.89 -13.43 7.97
C ARG A 150 7.53 -14.41 8.94
N MET A 151 8.84 -14.62 8.79
CA MET A 151 9.64 -15.42 9.71
C MET A 151 10.04 -14.58 10.92
N PRO A 152 10.15 -15.19 12.13
CA PRO A 152 10.81 -14.56 13.25
C PRO A 152 12.24 -14.15 12.87
N LYS A 153 12.66 -12.96 13.27
CA LYS A 153 14.06 -12.51 13.14
C LYS A 153 14.71 -12.54 14.50
N GLU A 154 15.96 -12.99 14.54
CA GLU A 154 16.79 -12.96 15.73
C GLU A 154 16.93 -11.52 16.25
N GLY A 155 16.73 -11.34 17.56
CA GLY A 155 16.70 -10.03 18.21
C GLY A 155 15.40 -9.24 17.98
N ARG A 156 14.37 -9.85 17.36
CA ARG A 156 13.05 -9.25 17.16
C ARG A 156 11.91 -10.16 17.62
N GLU A 157 12.15 -11.00 18.61
CA GLU A 157 11.20 -11.98 19.13
C GLU A 157 9.93 -11.34 19.71
N HIS A 158 10.01 -10.08 20.12
CA HIS A 158 8.87 -9.26 20.55
C HIS A 158 7.92 -8.84 19.41
N GLU A 159 8.30 -8.97 18.13
CA GLU A 159 7.44 -8.60 17.02
C GLU A 159 6.27 -9.59 16.87
N PRO A 160 5.06 -9.11 16.53
CA PRO A 160 3.92 -10.00 16.31
C PRO A 160 4.17 -11.02 15.19
N LYS A 161 3.82 -12.27 15.45
CA LYS A 161 3.82 -13.33 14.43
C LYS A 161 2.96 -12.94 13.23
N GLY A 162 3.34 -13.45 12.05
CA GLY A 162 2.51 -13.36 10.86
C GLY A 162 1.15 -14.02 11.08
N LYS A 163 0.08 -13.49 10.45
CA LYS A 163 -1.27 -14.08 10.52
C LYS A 163 -1.81 -14.33 9.11
N LEU A 164 -2.49 -15.46 8.93
CA LEU A 164 -3.37 -15.67 7.79
C LEU A 164 -4.74 -15.11 8.17
N VAL A 165 -5.19 -14.08 7.46
CA VAL A 165 -6.39 -13.32 7.81
C VAL A 165 -7.43 -13.44 6.69
N ALA A 166 -8.66 -13.64 7.09
CA ALA A 166 -9.84 -13.59 6.25
C ALA A 166 -10.86 -12.63 6.85
N TYR A 167 -11.78 -12.14 6.03
CA TYR A 167 -12.90 -11.33 6.47
C TYR A 167 -14.21 -11.99 6.03
N ARG A 168 -15.11 -12.23 6.99
CA ARG A 168 -16.41 -12.85 6.74
C ARG A 168 -17.43 -11.77 6.36
N TRP A 169 -17.43 -11.40 5.09
CA TRP A 169 -18.35 -10.40 4.55
C TRP A 169 -19.77 -10.97 4.44
N ASN A 170 -20.74 -10.23 4.99
CA ASN A 170 -22.16 -10.58 5.05
C ASN A 170 -23.03 -9.60 4.25
N GLY A 171 -22.44 -8.85 3.32
CA GLY A 171 -23.13 -7.84 2.51
C GLY A 171 -23.19 -6.46 3.16
N GLU A 172 -22.52 -6.25 4.30
CA GLU A 172 -22.48 -4.95 4.98
C GLU A 172 -21.64 -3.93 4.22
N GLN A 173 -22.08 -2.67 4.28
CA GLN A 173 -21.37 -1.51 3.70
C GLN A 173 -20.30 -0.96 4.66
N VAL A 174 -20.56 -1.02 5.96
CA VAL A 174 -19.61 -0.62 7.00
C VAL A 174 -18.96 -1.87 7.55
N LEU A 175 -17.66 -1.99 7.36
CA LEU A 175 -16.89 -3.14 7.80
C LEU A 175 -16.82 -3.21 9.34
N SER A 176 -16.97 -4.41 9.88
CA SER A 176 -16.92 -4.69 11.31
C SER A 176 -15.60 -5.35 11.70
N ASN A 177 -15.00 -4.88 12.80
CA ASN A 177 -13.81 -5.53 13.35
C ASN A 177 -14.10 -6.96 13.84
N ASP A 178 -15.35 -7.28 14.18
CA ASP A 178 -15.76 -8.62 14.63
C ASP A 178 -15.87 -9.64 13.49
N ALA A 179 -15.82 -9.19 12.24
CA ALA A 179 -15.90 -10.04 11.06
C ALA A 179 -14.52 -10.54 10.57
N PHE A 180 -13.42 -10.05 11.16
CA PHE A 180 -12.10 -10.58 10.89
C PHE A 180 -11.90 -11.95 11.57
N VAL A 181 -11.33 -12.89 10.81
CA VAL A 181 -10.93 -14.21 11.28
C VAL A 181 -9.44 -14.35 11.00
N ALA A 182 -8.66 -14.73 12.00
CA ALA A 182 -7.22 -14.85 11.88
C ALA A 182 -6.71 -16.14 12.53
N VAL A 183 -5.70 -16.73 11.89
CA VAL A 183 -4.88 -17.78 12.50
C VAL A 183 -3.42 -17.33 12.46
N GLU A 184 -2.72 -17.51 13.58
CA GLU A 184 -1.29 -17.20 13.62
C GLU A 184 -0.50 -18.20 12.80
N ARG A 185 0.61 -17.73 12.25
CA ARG A 185 1.64 -18.58 11.66
C ARG A 185 2.07 -19.62 12.69
N VAL A 186 1.99 -20.88 12.29
CA VAL A 186 2.55 -22.01 13.04
C VAL A 186 3.96 -22.25 12.54
N GLU A 187 4.93 -22.34 13.46
CA GLU A 187 6.28 -22.77 13.12
C GLU A 187 6.26 -24.29 12.94
N SER A 188 6.79 -24.78 11.82
CA SER A 188 7.04 -26.21 11.66
C SER A 188 8.17 -26.63 12.60
N GLU A 189 8.00 -27.72 13.35
CA GLU A 189 9.13 -28.37 14.00
C GLU A 189 10.19 -28.65 12.92
N LYS A 190 11.44 -28.23 13.17
CA LYS A 190 12.55 -28.66 12.31
C LYS A 190 12.57 -30.18 12.40
N GLY A 191 12.16 -30.85 11.32
CA GLY A 191 12.37 -32.29 11.18
C GLY A 191 13.86 -32.59 11.42
N PRO A 192 14.19 -33.80 11.91
CA PRO A 192 15.56 -34.16 12.21
C PRO A 192 16.46 -33.85 11.01
N THR A 193 17.54 -33.13 11.26
CA THR A 193 18.62 -32.96 10.29
C THR A 193 19.31 -34.31 10.13
N ASP A 194 19.12 -34.95 8.98
CA ASP A 194 19.92 -36.09 8.53
C ASP A 194 21.37 -35.67 8.24
#